data_AF-A0A813E7F5-F1
#
_entry.id   AF-A0A813E7F5-F1
#
_cell.length_a   1.000
_cell.length_b   1.000
_cell.length_c   1.000
_cell.angle_alpha   90.00
_cell.angle_beta   90.00
_cell.angle_gamma   90.00
#
_symmetry.space_group_name_H-M   'P 1'
#
loop_
_entity.id
_entity.type
_entity.pdbx_description
1 polymer ?
#
loop_
_entity_poly.entity_id
_entity_poly.type
_entity_poly.pdbx_seq_one_letter_code
_entity_poly.pdbx_strand_id
1 'polypeptide(L)'
;AIGAPKLVAAPMVDQSELAFRMLCRRHGTELAYTPMLHSRMFSTQPKYRKEQFTTCAEDRPLFAQFCGDDPETLLAAARLLPPGSVDAVDLNCGCPQ
;
A
#
# COMPACT_ATOMS: atom_id res chain seq x y z
N ALA A 1 7.49 10.17 13.09
CA ALA A 1 6.02 10.01 13.17
C ALA A 1 5.41 10.63 11.91
N ILE A 2 4.31 10.09 11.39
CA ILE A 2 3.71 10.46 10.07
C ILE A 2 3.35 11.96 9.96
N GLY A 3 3.07 12.65 11.07
CA GLY A 3 2.76 14.08 11.04
C GLY A 3 1.39 14.37 10.43
N ALA A 4 1.29 15.45 9.63
CA ALA A 4 0.06 15.90 8.98
C ALA A 4 0.32 16.18 7.48
N PRO A 5 0.52 15.14 6.65
CA PRO A 5 0.83 15.30 5.24
C PRO A 5 -0.34 15.95 4.49
N LYS A 6 -0.02 16.87 3.57
CA LYS A 6 -0.97 17.60 2.71
C LYS A 6 -0.88 17.16 1.25
N LEU A 7 0.31 16.75 0.80
CA LEU A 7 0.57 16.26 -0.55
C LEU A 7 0.62 14.73 -0.54
N VAL A 8 -0.52 14.11 -0.86
CA VAL A 8 -0.72 12.66 -0.75
C VAL A 8 -0.86 12.06 -2.14
N ALA A 9 0.01 11.11 -2.48
CA ALA A 9 -0.14 10.31 -3.71
C ALA A 9 -1.17 9.19 -3.46
N ALA A 10 -2.30 9.27 -4.17
CA ALA A 10 -3.41 8.34 -4.05
C ALA A 10 -3.03 6.91 -4.51
N PRO A 11 -3.72 5.89 -3.99
CA PRO A 11 -3.59 4.51 -4.47
C PRO A 11 -4.15 4.38 -5.89
N MET A 12 -3.36 3.83 -6.80
CA MET A 12 -3.73 3.62 -8.20
C MET A 12 -3.22 2.27 -8.66
N VAL A 13 -4.13 1.39 -9.06
CA VAL A 13 -3.78 0.07 -9.64
C VAL A 13 -2.99 0.27 -10.94
N ASP A 14 -1.93 -0.52 -11.13
CA ASP A 14 -1.00 -0.45 -12.27
C ASP A 14 -0.30 0.91 -12.45
N GLN A 15 -0.18 1.69 -11.38
CA GLN A 15 0.46 3.01 -11.40
C GLN A 15 1.26 3.31 -10.15
N SER A 16 0.67 3.15 -8.95
CA SER A 16 1.30 3.59 -7.72
C SER A 16 2.33 2.58 -7.17
N GLU A 17 3.05 1.83 -8.01
CA GLU A 17 4.18 0.98 -7.62
C GLU A 17 5.40 1.80 -7.20
N LEU A 18 6.41 1.15 -6.62
CA LEU A 18 7.58 1.81 -6.04
C LEU A 18 8.21 2.85 -6.97
N ALA A 19 8.46 2.52 -8.24
CA ALA A 19 9.11 3.45 -9.17
C ALA A 19 8.35 4.78 -9.34
N PHE A 20 7.02 4.72 -9.42
CA PHE A 20 6.17 5.89 -9.52
C PHE A 20 6.14 6.68 -8.21
N ARG A 21 5.99 6.00 -7.06
CA ARG A 21 6.04 6.67 -5.75
C ARG A 21 7.36 7.39 -5.53
N MET A 22 8.49 6.78 -5.92
CA MET A 22 9.80 7.43 -5.86
C MET A 22 9.90 8.65 -6.77
N LEU A 23 9.26 8.63 -7.94
CA LEU A 23 9.14 9.82 -8.79
C LEU A 23 8.31 10.90 -8.09
N CYS A 24 7.13 10.58 -7.60
CA CYS A 24 6.25 11.51 -6.88
C CYS A 24 6.95 12.16 -5.66
N ARG A 25 7.75 11.39 -4.92
CA ARG A 25 8.56 11.90 -3.80
C ARG A 25 9.59 12.93 -4.24
N ARG A 26 10.23 12.75 -5.41
CA ARG A 26 11.13 13.78 -5.98
C ARG A 26 10.41 15.09 -6.31
N HIS A 27 9.08 15.06 -6.42
CA HIS A 27 8.23 16.21 -6.69
C HIS A 27 7.41 16.67 -5.48
N GLY A 28 7.82 16.30 -4.25
CA GLY A 28 7.25 16.86 -3.02
C GLY A 28 6.08 16.07 -2.42
N THR A 29 5.86 14.82 -2.84
CA THR A 29 4.89 13.94 -2.16
C THR A 29 5.34 13.64 -0.74
N GLU A 30 4.47 13.91 0.23
CA GLU A 30 4.71 13.74 1.66
C GLU A 30 4.26 12.36 2.17
N LEU A 31 3.20 11.81 1.60
CA LEU A 31 2.65 10.49 1.91
C LEU A 31 2.25 9.79 0.62
N ALA A 32 2.51 8.50 0.50
CA ALA A 32 2.07 7.70 -0.63
C ALA A 32 1.35 6.43 -0.18
N TYR A 33 0.55 5.88 -1.09
CA TYR A 33 -0.14 4.61 -0.92
C TYR A 33 0.40 3.58 -1.90
N THR A 34 0.40 2.31 -1.50
CA THR A 34 0.55 1.19 -2.44
C THR A 34 -0.59 1.20 -3.47
N PRO A 35 -0.49 0.43 -4.57
CA PRO A 35 -1.68 0.03 -5.30
C PRO A 35 -2.69 -0.63 -4.36
N MET A 36 -3.97 -0.67 -4.76
CA MET A 36 -4.99 -1.41 -4.02
C MET A 36 -4.67 -2.90 -4.02
N LEU A 37 -4.36 -3.46 -2.85
CA LEU A 37 -3.97 -4.87 -2.69
C LEU A 37 -5.21 -5.72 -2.36
N HIS A 38 -5.46 -6.77 -3.14
CA HIS A 38 -6.57 -7.67 -2.85
C HIS A 38 -6.21 -8.60 -1.68
N SER A 39 -6.89 -8.47 -0.54
CA SER A 39 -6.53 -9.13 0.72
C SER A 39 -6.41 -10.66 0.58
N ARG A 40 -7.40 -11.31 -0.06
CA ARG A 40 -7.40 -12.75 -0.33
C ARG A 40 -6.23 -13.22 -1.19
N MET A 41 -5.90 -12.46 -2.25
CA MET A 41 -4.77 -12.79 -3.13
C MET A 41 -3.45 -12.58 -2.40
N PHE A 42 -3.35 -11.49 -1.63
CA PHE A 42 -2.16 -11.15 -0.85
C PHE A 42 -1.86 -12.19 0.23
N SER A 43 -2.89 -12.74 0.88
CA SER A 43 -2.76 -13.76 1.92
C SER A 43 -2.39 -15.13 1.36
N THR A 44 -3.01 -15.54 0.25
CA THR A 44 -2.90 -16.91 -0.29
C THR A 44 -1.87 -17.10 -1.38
N GLN A 45 -1.48 -16.03 -2.11
CA GLN A 45 -0.61 -16.13 -3.29
C GLN A 45 0.71 -15.37 -3.09
N PRO A 46 1.80 -16.06 -2.72
CA PRO A 46 3.12 -15.44 -2.53
C PRO A 46 3.62 -14.70 -3.77
N LYS A 47 3.29 -15.21 -4.97
CA LYS A 47 3.64 -14.57 -6.25
C LYS A 47 2.97 -13.20 -6.38
N TYR A 48 1.64 -13.13 -6.21
CA TYR A 48 0.89 -11.87 -6.21
C TYR A 48 1.46 -10.88 -5.19
N ARG A 49 1.69 -11.35 -3.95
CA ARG A 49 2.28 -10.51 -2.89
C ARG A 49 3.63 -9.92 -3.30
N LYS A 50 4.52 -10.73 -3.89
CA LYS A 50 5.85 -10.27 -4.31
C LYS A 50 5.80 -9.28 -5.48
N GLU A 51 4.85 -9.48 -6.41
CA GLU A 51 4.71 -8.63 -7.59
C GLU A 51 4.05 -7.28 -7.26
N GLN A 52 3.01 -7.30 -6.42
CA GLN A 52 2.17 -6.13 -6.14
C GLN A 52 2.69 -5.27 -4.98
N PHE A 53 3.42 -5.86 -4.03
CA PHE A 53 4.01 -5.12 -2.92
C PHE A 53 5.52 -5.00 -3.08
N THR A 54 5.94 -3.83 -3.55
CA THR A 54 7.33 -3.41 -3.66
C THR A 54 7.52 -2.15 -2.82
N THR A 55 8.65 -2.02 -2.12
CA THR A 55 9.00 -0.82 -1.32
C THR A 55 10.52 -0.74 -1.09
N CYS A 56 11.02 0.38 -0.58
CA CYS A 56 12.41 0.57 -0.14
C CYS A 56 12.46 1.48 1.11
N ALA A 57 13.65 1.70 1.67
CA ALA A 57 13.82 2.47 2.91
C ALA A 57 13.38 3.95 2.76
N GLU A 58 13.59 4.52 1.58
CA GLU A 58 13.27 5.89 1.21
C GLU A 58 11.79 6.10 0.87
N ASP A 59 11.02 5.03 0.73
CA ASP A 59 9.60 5.10 0.36
C ASP A 59 8.69 5.40 1.56
N ARG A 60 9.21 5.97 2.64
CA ARG A 60 8.44 6.27 3.84
C ARG A 60 8.13 7.77 3.93
N PRO A 61 6.92 8.18 4.40
CA PRO A 61 5.86 7.32 4.92
C PRO A 61 5.02 6.65 3.82
N LEU A 62 4.66 5.38 4.01
CA LEU A 62 3.88 4.55 3.06
C LEU A 62 2.69 3.89 3.74
N PHE A 63 1.51 3.98 3.15
CA PHE A 63 0.34 3.23 3.59
C PHE A 63 0.06 2.06 2.64
N ALA A 64 -0.16 0.86 3.18
CA ALA A 64 -0.65 -0.27 2.38
C ALA A 64 -2.19 -0.23 2.35
N GLN A 65 -2.77 -0.05 1.17
CA GLN A 65 -4.22 -0.12 1.01
C GLN A 65 -4.64 -1.53 0.62
N PHE A 66 -5.57 -2.12 1.40
CA PHE A 66 -6.21 -3.37 1.04
C PHE A 66 -7.66 -3.18 0.63
N CYS A 67 -8.14 -4.03 -0.28
CA CYS A 67 -9.56 -4.28 -0.48
C CYS A 67 -9.92 -5.70 -0.02
N GLY A 68 -11.16 -5.87 0.43
CA GLY A 68 -11.70 -7.15 0.90
C GLY A 68 -12.96 -6.95 1.74
N ASP A 69 -13.68 -8.04 1.96
CA ASP A 69 -14.98 -8.10 2.63
C ASP A 69 -14.97 -8.97 3.91
N ASP A 70 -13.92 -9.75 4.12
CA ASP A 70 -13.74 -10.59 5.31
C ASP A 70 -12.65 -10.03 6.26
N PRO A 71 -13.00 -9.67 7.52
CA PRO A 71 -12.05 -9.12 8.49
C PRO A 71 -10.86 -10.03 8.80
N GLU A 72 -11.07 -11.34 8.87
CA GLU A 72 -10.00 -12.30 9.18
C GLU A 72 -8.99 -12.40 8.04
N THR A 73 -9.47 -12.41 6.79
CA THR A 73 -8.63 -12.37 5.59
C THR A 73 -7.83 -11.06 5.51
N LEU A 74 -8.45 -9.91 5.82
CA LEU A 74 -7.77 -8.62 5.89
C LEU A 74 -6.66 -8.61 6.94
N LEU A 75 -6.95 -9.11 8.15
CA LEU A 75 -5.97 -9.22 9.23
C LEU A 75 -4.80 -10.13 8.85
N ALA A 76 -5.09 -11.29 8.25
CA ALA A 76 -4.08 -12.22 7.77
C ALA A 76 -3.18 -11.58 6.69
N ALA A 77 -3.78 -10.84 5.74
CA ALA A 77 -3.04 -10.11 4.71
C ALA A 77 -2.13 -9.02 5.30
N ALA A 78 -2.66 -8.20 6.21
CA ALA A 78 -1.90 -7.13 6.86
C ALA A 78 -0.69 -7.68 7.65
N ARG A 79 -0.86 -8.83 8.33
CA ARG A 79 0.23 -9.49 9.08
C ARG A 79 1.37 -10.02 8.20
N LEU A 80 1.15 -10.15 6.89
CA LEU A 80 2.16 -10.61 5.93
C LEU A 80 3.04 -9.47 5.39
N LEU A 81 2.72 -8.21 5.72
CA LEU A 81 3.58 -7.08 5.42
C LEU A 81 4.88 -7.20 6.23
N PRO A 82 6.07 -7.04 5.60
CA PRO A 82 7.32 -7.09 6.33
C PRO A 82 7.36 -6.02 7.44
N PRO A 83 7.89 -6.34 8.64
CA PRO A 83 7.99 -5.37 9.72
C PRO A 83 8.71 -4.09 9.29
N GLY A 84 8.12 -2.93 9.57
CA GLY A 84 8.69 -1.64 9.20
C GLY A 84 8.66 -1.31 7.69
N SER A 85 7.95 -2.09 6.87
CA SER A 85 7.81 -1.80 5.43
C SER A 85 6.78 -0.71 5.11
N VAL A 86 5.81 -0.50 6.01
CA VAL A 86 4.78 0.55 5.91
C VAL A 86 4.61 1.28 7.25
N ASP A 87 3.87 2.37 7.25
CA ASP A 87 3.55 3.20 8.40
C ASP A 87 2.10 3.01 8.87
N ALA A 88 1.21 2.61 7.97
CA ALA A 88 -0.18 2.26 8.29
C ALA A 88 -0.76 1.27 7.29
N VAL A 89 -1.90 0.69 7.69
CA VAL A 89 -2.78 -0.13 6.84
C VAL A 89 -4.07 0.66 6.63
N ASP A 90 -4.48 0.77 5.37
CA ASP A 90 -5.69 1.45 4.93
C ASP A 90 -6.68 0.44 4.31
N LEU A 91 -7.97 0.73 4.42
CA LEU A 91 -9.04 -0.09 3.87
C LEU A 91 -9.76 0.67 2.76
N ASN A 92 -9.75 0.12 1.55
CA ASN A 92 -10.50 0.68 0.44
C ASN A 92 -12.00 0.43 0.63
N CYS A 93 -12.76 1.51 0.85
CA CYS A 93 -14.22 1.52 0.88
C CYS A 93 -14.83 2.38 -0.25
N GLY A 94 -14.05 2.65 -1.30
CA GLY A 94 -14.41 3.60 -2.36
C GLY A 94 -14.47 3.02 -3.76
N CYS A 95 -13.93 1.81 -3.99
CA CYS A 95 -13.99 1.18 -5.30
C CYS A 95 -15.45 0.79 -5.65
N PRO A 96 -16.01 1.24 -6.79
CA PRO A 96 -17.38 0.89 -7.20
C PRO A 96 -17.47 -0.44 -7.96
N GLN A 97 -16.33 -1.14 -8.15
CA GLN A 97 -16.25 -2.39 -8.88
C GLN A 97 -16.86 -3.56 -8.11
#